data_AF-A0A3D1RGV6-F1
#
_entry.id   AF-A0A3D1RGV6-F1
#
_cell.length_a   1.000
_cell.length_b   1.000
_cell.length_c   1.000
_cell.angle_alpha   90.00
_cell.angle_beta   90.00
_cell.angle_gamma   90.00
#
_symmetry.space_group_name_H-M   'P 1'
#
loop_
_entity.id
_entity.type
_entity.pdbx_description
1 polymer ?
#
loop_
_entity_poly.entity_id
_entity_poly.type
_entity_poly.pdbx_seq_one_letter_code
_entity_poly.pdbx_strand_id
1 'polypeptide(L)' 'MKNLVQSFQDYVQAHQLFPRSAHVLLAVSGGVDSTVLAHLCKASGYFFSLAHCNFKLRGADSDE' A
#
# COMPACT_ATOMS: atom_id res chain seq x y z
N MET A 1 8.59 5.49 -22.08
CA MET A 1 8.23 4.39 -21.14
C MET A 1 7.53 5.01 -19.93
N LYS A 2 6.41 4.45 -19.48
CA LYS A 2 5.80 4.84 -18.20
C LYS A 2 6.61 4.21 -17.06
N ASN A 3 6.86 4.96 -15.99
CA ASN A 3 7.45 4.41 -14.77
C ASN A 3 6.37 3.74 -13.90
N LEU A 4 6.77 3.03 -12.86
CA LEU A 4 5.85 2.26 -12.02
C LEU A 4 4.80 3.14 -11.32
N VAL A 5 5.17 4.35 -10.89
CA VAL A 5 4.24 5.31 -10.25
C VAL A 5 3.14 5.71 -11.22
N GLN A 6 3.48 6.05 -12.47
CA GLN A 6 2.49 6.41 -13.49
C GLN A 6 1.57 5.24 -13.80
N SER A 7 2.11 4.03 -13.98
CA SER A 7 1.30 2.83 -14.22
C SER A 7 0.33 2.54 -13.08
N PHE A 8 0.75 2.74 -11.83
CA PHE A 8 -0.12 2.61 -10.65
C PHE A 8 -1.24 3.65 -10.64
N GLN A 9 -0.94 4.92 -10.89
CA GLN A 9 -1.94 5.99 -10.94
C GLN A 9 -2.98 5.74 -12.03
N ASP A 10 -2.52 5.37 -13.22
CA ASP A 10 -3.38 5.04 -14.35
C ASP A 10 -4.30 3.87 -14.01
N TYR A 11 -3.78 2.84 -13.33
CA TYR A 11 -4.57 1.67 -12.92
C TYR A 11 -5.65 2.04 -11.89
N VAL A 12 -5.28 2.80 -10.84
CA VAL A 12 -6.24 3.27 -9.82
C VAL A 12 -7.35 4.09 -10.47
N GLN A 13 -7.00 4.97 -11.42
CA GLN A 13 -7.96 5.82 -12.12
C GLN A 13 -8.85 5.01 -13.08
N ALA A 14 -8.28 4.15 -13.91
CA ALA A 14 -9.00 3.36 -14.91
C ALA A 14 -10.03 2.42 -14.27
N HIS A 15 -9.74 1.91 -13.07
CA HIS A 15 -10.62 1.02 -12.32
C HIS A 15 -11.44 1.73 -11.23
N GLN A 16 -11.29 3.05 -11.08
CA GLN A 16 -12.00 3.85 -10.09
C GLN A 16 -11.90 3.25 -8.66
N LEU A 17 -10.73 2.71 -8.28
CA LEU A 17 -10.58 1.94 -7.04
C LEU A 17 -10.91 2.78 -5.79
N PHE A 18 -10.53 4.06 -5.81
CA PHE A 18 -10.87 5.04 -4.79
C PHE A 18 -10.65 6.46 -5.33
N PRO A 19 -11.38 7.47 -4.83
CA PRO A 19 -11.16 8.86 -5.21
C PRO A 19 -9.86 9.39 -4.60
N ARG A 20 -9.26 10.40 -5.22
CA ARG A 20 -7.99 10.99 -4.76
C ARG A 20 -8.06 11.66 -3.38
N SER A 21 -9.26 12.05 -2.96
CA SER A 21 -9.54 12.60 -1.63
C SER A 21 -9.78 11.55 -0.55
N ALA A 22 -9.82 10.26 -0.90
CA ALA A 22 -10.04 9.21 0.08
C ALA A 22 -8.87 9.10 1.05
N HIS A 23 -9.20 8.80 2.32
CA HIS A 23 -8.24 8.24 3.26
C HIS A 23 -8.25 6.72 3.12
N VAL A 24 -7.20 6.15 2.54
CA VAL A 24 -7.09 4.72 2.27
C VAL A 24 -6.45 3.99 3.45
N LEU A 25 -7.03 2.89 3.91
CA LEU A 25 -6.36 1.99 4.87
C LEU A 25 -5.63 0.89 4.09
N LEU A 26 -4.30 0.90 4.10
CA LEU A 26 -3.48 -0.09 3.41
C LEU A 26 -3.12 -1.24 4.34
N ALA A 27 -3.54 -2.45 3.99
CA ALA A 27 -3.05 -3.65 4.64
C ALA A 27 -1.60 -3.91 4.23
N VAL A 28 -0.69 -3.97 5.20
CA VAL A 28 0.74 -4.25 4.98
C VAL A 28 1.18 -5.47 5.73
N SER A 29 1.89 -6.38 5.06
CA SER A 29 2.43 -7.60 5.66
C SER A 29 3.90 -7.47 6.08
N GLY A 30 4.56 -6.38 5.65
CA GLY A 30 6.02 -6.24 5.74
C GLY A 30 6.76 -6.88 4.57
N GLY A 31 6.06 -7.60 3.68
CA GLY A 31 6.62 -8.12 2.44
C GLY A 31 6.86 -7.03 1.39
N VAL A 32 7.68 -7.35 0.39
CA VAL A 32 8.11 -6.42 -0.67
C VAL A 32 6.91 -5.80 -1.40
N ASP A 33 5.90 -6.59 -1.76
CA ASP A 33 4.74 -6.11 -2.51
C ASP A 33 3.97 -5.03 -1.75
N SER A 34 3.68 -5.31 -0.47
CA SER A 34 2.95 -4.36 0.39
C SER A 34 3.75 -3.10 0.69
N THR A 35 5.08 -3.22 0.76
CA THR A 35 5.99 -2.09 0.96
C THR A 35 6.05 -1.21 -0.29
N VAL A 36 6.14 -1.82 -1.47
CA VAL A 36 6.08 -1.12 -2.76
C VAL A 36 4.73 -0.44 -2.94
N LEU A 37 3.61 -1.09 -2.59
CA LEU A 37 2.29 -0.46 -2.63
C LEU A 37 2.21 0.78 -1.74
N ALA A 38 2.69 0.69 -0.50
CA ALA A 38 2.76 1.85 0.41
C ALA A 38 3.64 2.98 -0.17
N HIS A 39 4.77 2.62 -0.78
CA HIS A 39 5.65 3.58 -1.46
C HIS A 39 4.95 4.26 -2.65
N LEU A 40 4.22 3.51 -3.49
CA LEU A 40 3.47 4.04 -4.63
C LEU A 40 2.33 4.95 -4.19
N CYS A 41 1.61 4.59 -3.12
CA CYS A 41 0.59 5.44 -2.53
C CYS A 41 1.18 6.78 -2.05
N LYS A 42 2.31 6.74 -1.33
CA LYS A 42 3.04 7.93 -0.88
C LYS A 42 3.54 8.78 -2.05
N ALA A 43 4.18 8.17 -3.04
CA ALA A 43 4.70 8.86 -4.22
C ALA A 43 3.60 9.48 -5.09
N SER A 44 2.38 8.93 -5.04
CA SER A 44 1.21 9.45 -5.76
C SER A 44 0.44 10.53 -4.98
N GLY A 45 0.83 10.81 -3.74
CA GLY A 45 0.20 11.82 -2.89
C GLY A 45 -1.17 11.42 -2.35
N TYR A 46 -1.45 10.12 -2.22
CA TYR A 46 -2.66 9.66 -1.55
C TYR A 46 -2.53 9.80 -0.03
N PHE A 47 -3.64 10.09 0.65
CA PHE A 47 -3.72 10.04 2.10
C PHE A 47 -4.02 8.61 2.53
N PHE A 48 -3.16 8.02 3.36
CA PHE A 48 -3.35 6.64 3.80
C PHE A 48 -2.81 6.39 5.21
N SER A 49 -3.38 5.37 5.85
CA SER A 49 -2.84 4.75 7.06
C SER A 49 -2.42 3.32 6.77
N LEU A 50 -1.49 2.78 7.55
CA LEU A 50 -1.05 1.40 7.46
C LEU A 50 -1.76 0.55 8.51
N ALA A 51 -2.26 -0.61 8.10
CA ALA A 51 -2.76 -1.66 8.98
C ALA A 51 -1.87 -2.89 8.83
N HIS A 52 -1.10 -3.22 9.86
CA HIS A 52 -0.36 -4.47 9.96
C HIS A 52 -1.06 -5.40 10.94
N CYS A 53 -1.17 -6.68 10.58
CA CYS A 53 -1.71 -7.70 11.47
C CYS A 53 -0.60 -8.67 11.85
N ASN A 54 -0.22 -8.65 13.13
CA ASN A 54 0.67 -9.65 13.69
C ASN A 54 -0.14 -10.92 14.04
N PHE A 55 -0.05 -11.94 13.19
CA PHE A 55 -0.73 -13.23 13.39
C PHE A 55 -0.07 -14.12 14.46
N LYS A 56 1.09 -13.72 15.02
CA LYS A 56 1.83 -14.44 16.05
C LYS A 56 2.18 -15.90 15.70
N LEU A 57 2.39 -16.18 14.41
CA LEU A 57 2.66 -17.54 13.91
C LEU A 57 4.13 -17.96 14.02
N ARG A 58 5.05 -17.04 14.34
CA ARG A 58 6.49 -17.31 14.42
C ARG A 58 7.03 -17.27 15.86
N GLY A 59 6.15 -17.38 16.86
CA GLY A 59 6.55 -17.32 18.27
C GLY A 59 7.22 -15.98 18.60
N ALA A 60 8.39 -16.04 19.26
CA ALA A 60 9.12 -14.84 19.70
C ALA A 60 9.49 -13.89 18.53
N ASP A 61 9.79 -14.42 17.34
CA ASP A 61 10.13 -13.62 16.15
C ASP A 61 8.93 -12.78 15.63
N SER A 62 7.73 -12.97 16.18
CA SER A 62 6.54 -12.19 15.80
C SER A 62 6.31 -10.97 16.69
N ASP A 63 6.92 -10.91 17.88
CA ASP A 63 6.66 -9.87 18.88
C ASP A 63 7.74 -8.77 18.95
N GLU A 64 8.78 -8.87 18.12
CA GLU A 64 9.79 -7.81 17.90
C GLU A 64 9.42 -6.83 16.78
#